data_AF-A0A286GGM7-F1
#
_entry.id   AF-A0A286GGM7-F1
#
_cell.length_a   1.000
_cell.length_b   1.000
_cell.length_c   1.000
_cell.angle_alpha   90.00
_cell.angle_beta   90.00
_cell.angle_gamma   90.00
#
_symmetry.space_group_name_H-M   'P 1'
#
loop_
_entity.id
_entity.type
_entity.pdbx_description
1 polymer ?
#
loop_
_entity_poly.entity_id
_entity_poly.type
_entity_poly.pdbx_seq_one_letter_code
_entity_poly.pdbx_strand_id
1 'polypeptide(L)'
;MLRSRGLFRGLAARAGVLAVATLALAACAETQFAAHTAKRVTGSADLPARGVYKVGKPYQIDGTWYYPKEEYDYREDGVASWYGADFHGKPTANGEVYDMNDLTAAHRTLPLPSVVRVTNLDNGRSLILRVNDRGPFAKNRIIDVSRRGAQLLGYEAKGTTRVRVEILPEESVALRDAMLGKGRGEGAVVTVSAPAAPAAAAPAVVVATPAPPPVMVQTAPPAPAPVVAATRPQAAVVGGAYVQAGAFSTMENARHLEFQLQDYGPTVIMPVQSGAATLYRVRIGPLADAGEAQRMLDRVRGAGYSDAVVVAD
;
A
#
# COMPACT_ATOMS: atom_id res chain seq x y z
N MET A 1 -14.12 47.99 -62.38
CA MET A 1 -14.39 47.16 -61.17
C MET A 1 -14.32 45.69 -61.55
N LEU A 2 -13.28 44.93 -61.18
CA LEU A 2 -13.40 43.48 -60.89
C LEU A 2 -12.07 42.89 -60.39
N ARG A 3 -12.22 41.93 -59.45
CA ARG A 3 -11.30 40.84 -59.06
C ARG A 3 -10.13 41.16 -58.11
N SER A 4 -10.44 41.21 -56.81
CA SER A 4 -9.52 40.82 -55.72
C SER A 4 -10.29 40.14 -54.57
N ARG A 5 -10.97 39.03 -54.86
CA ARG A 5 -11.69 38.21 -53.84
C ARG A 5 -11.17 36.78 -53.70
N GLY A 6 -10.03 36.45 -54.33
CA GLY A 6 -9.52 35.06 -54.42
C GLY A 6 -8.60 34.62 -53.27
N LEU A 7 -7.81 35.52 -52.67
CA LEU A 7 -6.74 35.10 -51.75
C LEU A 7 -7.22 34.78 -50.32
N PHE A 8 -8.23 35.49 -49.80
CA PHE A 8 -8.70 35.29 -48.42
C PHE A 8 -9.51 33.99 -48.21
N ARG A 9 -10.06 33.41 -49.28
CA ARG A 9 -10.80 32.13 -49.20
C ARG A 9 -9.87 30.92 -48.98
N GLY A 10 -8.63 30.97 -49.48
CA GLY A 10 -7.68 29.86 -49.35
C GLY A 10 -7.10 29.72 -47.94
N LEU A 11 -6.87 30.83 -47.24
CA LEU A 11 -6.28 30.82 -45.90
C LEU A 11 -7.30 30.36 -44.83
N ALA A 12 -8.55 30.82 -44.94
CA ALA A 12 -9.63 30.41 -44.04
C ALA A 12 -9.98 28.92 -44.20
N ALA A 13 -9.96 28.39 -45.44
CA ALA A 13 -10.18 26.97 -45.69
C ALA A 13 -9.05 26.10 -45.11
N ARG A 14 -7.78 26.53 -45.21
CA ARG A 14 -6.64 25.80 -44.65
C ARG A 14 -6.58 25.85 -43.12
N ALA A 15 -6.95 26.98 -42.50
CA ALA A 15 -7.07 27.09 -41.05
C ALA A 15 -8.23 26.25 -40.50
N GLY A 16 -9.37 26.18 -41.22
CA GLY A 16 -10.50 25.32 -40.87
C GLY A 16 -10.15 23.84 -40.92
N VAL A 17 -9.42 23.39 -41.95
CA VAL A 17 -8.96 21.99 -42.06
C VAL A 17 -7.99 21.62 -40.95
N LEU A 18 -7.06 22.52 -40.57
CA LEU A 18 -6.12 22.26 -39.49
C LEU A 18 -6.82 22.19 -38.11
N ALA A 19 -7.78 23.08 -37.84
CA ALA A 19 -8.55 23.08 -36.60
C ALA A 19 -9.45 21.84 -36.46
N VAL A 20 -10.08 21.39 -37.55
CA VAL A 20 -10.87 20.14 -37.59
C VAL A 20 -9.97 18.92 -37.38
N ALA A 21 -8.76 18.91 -37.96
CA ALA A 21 -7.81 17.82 -37.74
C ALA A 21 -7.32 17.74 -36.28
N THR A 22 -7.04 18.87 -35.63
CA THR A 22 -6.65 18.88 -34.21
C THR A 22 -7.79 18.48 -33.27
N LEU A 23 -9.03 18.89 -33.58
CA LEU A 23 -10.22 18.44 -32.85
C LEU A 23 -10.49 16.94 -33.04
N ALA A 24 -10.27 16.42 -34.25
CA ALA A 24 -10.41 14.99 -34.53
C ALA A 24 -9.33 14.15 -33.82
N LEU A 25 -8.09 14.63 -33.77
CA LEU A 25 -7.00 13.96 -33.04
C LEU A 25 -7.22 13.96 -31.53
N ALA A 26 -7.68 15.09 -30.95
CA ALA A 26 -8.05 15.16 -29.54
C ALA A 26 -9.25 14.26 -29.21
N ALA A 27 -10.26 14.21 -30.08
CA ALA A 27 -11.41 13.32 -29.94
C ALA A 27 -11.02 11.83 -30.04
N CYS A 28 -10.03 11.48 -30.86
CA CYS A 28 -9.47 10.13 -30.92
C CYS A 28 -8.70 9.74 -29.63
N ALA A 29 -7.95 10.67 -29.05
CA ALA A 29 -7.26 10.44 -27.78
C ALA A 29 -8.24 10.27 -26.61
N GLU A 30 -9.30 11.09 -26.57
CA GLU A 30 -10.36 10.99 -25.56
C GLU A 30 -11.20 9.72 -25.73
N THR A 31 -11.51 9.29 -26.96
CA THR A 31 -12.22 8.02 -27.18
C THR A 31 -11.37 6.80 -26.85
N GLN A 32 -10.05 6.83 -27.08
CA GLN A 32 -9.16 5.76 -26.63
C GLN A 32 -9.05 5.71 -25.10
N PHE A 33 -8.94 6.86 -24.43
CA PHE A 33 -8.95 6.93 -22.97
C PHE A 33 -10.31 6.50 -22.38
N ALA A 34 -11.42 6.95 -22.97
CA ALA A 34 -12.77 6.56 -22.57
C ALA A 34 -13.03 5.07 -22.85
N ALA A 35 -12.51 4.48 -23.92
CA ALA A 35 -12.60 3.04 -24.18
C ALA A 35 -11.73 2.21 -23.23
N HIS A 36 -10.51 2.67 -22.90
CA HIS A 36 -9.65 2.02 -21.91
C HIS A 36 -10.18 2.15 -20.48
N THR A 37 -10.93 3.22 -20.19
CA THR A 37 -11.59 3.46 -18.90
C THR A 37 -12.92 2.70 -18.83
N ALA A 38 -13.73 2.70 -19.90
CA ALA A 38 -14.96 1.94 -20.00
C ALA A 38 -14.69 0.44 -19.87
N LYS A 39 -13.64 -0.10 -20.50
CA LYS A 39 -13.22 -1.50 -20.32
C LYS A 39 -12.76 -1.84 -18.89
N ARG A 40 -12.38 -0.84 -18.09
CA ARG A 40 -12.10 -1.00 -16.65
C ARG A 40 -13.33 -0.79 -15.75
N VAL A 41 -14.35 -0.09 -16.23
CA VAL A 41 -15.62 0.16 -15.52
C VAL A 41 -16.64 -0.95 -15.80
N THR A 42 -16.62 -1.56 -16.99
CA THR A 42 -17.37 -2.77 -17.34
C THR A 42 -16.46 -3.99 -17.13
N GLY A 43 -16.48 -4.49 -15.90
CA GLY A 43 -15.66 -5.55 -15.33
C GLY A 43 -15.29 -6.72 -16.23
N SER A 44 -14.01 -6.79 -16.61
CA SER A 44 -13.28 -8.03 -16.84
C SER A 44 -11.83 -7.76 -16.44
N ALA A 45 -11.46 -8.16 -15.22
CA ALA A 45 -10.07 -8.13 -14.82
C ALA A 45 -9.42 -9.41 -15.33
N ASP A 46 -8.62 -9.31 -16.39
CA ASP A 46 -7.76 -10.41 -16.83
C ASP A 46 -6.65 -10.57 -15.79
N LEU A 47 -6.76 -11.61 -14.96
CA LEU A 47 -5.74 -11.97 -13.98
C LEU A 47 -4.93 -13.16 -14.53
N PRO A 48 -3.86 -12.93 -15.32
CA PRO A 48 -3.07 -14.02 -15.87
C PRO A 48 -2.44 -14.79 -14.73
N ALA A 49 -2.74 -16.07 -14.60
CA ALA A 49 -2.14 -16.93 -13.60
C ALA A 49 -0.84 -17.55 -14.11
N ARG A 50 0.19 -17.46 -13.28
CA ARG A 50 1.51 -18.07 -13.49
C ARG A 50 1.88 -18.90 -12.25
N GLY A 51 2.94 -19.70 -12.38
CA GLY A 51 3.40 -20.57 -11.30
C GLY A 51 2.61 -21.87 -11.22
N VAL A 52 2.60 -22.49 -10.03
CA VAL A 52 2.02 -23.81 -9.80
C VAL A 52 0.85 -23.71 -8.82
N TYR A 53 -0.24 -24.42 -9.12
CA TYR A 53 -1.33 -24.57 -8.15
C TYR A 53 -0.87 -25.40 -6.95
N LYS A 54 -1.07 -24.89 -5.73
CA LYS A 54 -0.89 -25.63 -4.49
C LYS A 54 -1.70 -25.04 -3.34
N VAL A 55 -2.26 -25.93 -2.53
CA VAL A 55 -2.68 -25.58 -1.16
C VAL A 55 -1.42 -25.39 -0.30
N GLY A 56 -0.47 -26.32 -0.39
CA GLY A 56 0.80 -26.28 0.34
C GLY A 56 0.73 -27.05 1.66
N LYS A 57 1.90 -27.41 2.20
CA LYS A 57 2.03 -28.08 3.49
C LYS A 57 1.94 -27.06 4.63
N PRO A 58 1.54 -27.47 5.86
CA PRO A 58 1.69 -26.64 7.05
C PRO A 58 3.12 -26.14 7.19
N TYR A 59 3.29 -24.91 7.66
CA TYR A 59 4.59 -24.26 7.81
C TYR A 59 4.61 -23.36 9.03
N GLN A 60 5.80 -23.05 9.53
CA GLN A 60 6.00 -22.25 10.72
C GLN A 60 6.82 -20.99 10.39
N ILE A 61 6.39 -19.83 10.91
CA ILE A 61 7.13 -18.57 10.86
C ILE A 61 7.14 -18.00 12.28
N ASP A 62 8.31 -17.66 12.81
CA ASP A 62 8.49 -17.07 14.15
C ASP A 62 7.72 -17.82 15.26
N GLY A 63 7.77 -19.16 15.23
CA GLY A 63 7.10 -20.02 16.19
C GLY A 63 5.60 -20.24 15.94
N THR A 64 4.98 -19.48 15.04
CA THR A 64 3.54 -19.58 14.72
C THR A 64 3.31 -20.55 13.57
N TRP A 65 2.44 -21.54 13.77
CA TRP A 65 2.04 -22.50 12.74
C TRP A 65 0.90 -21.98 11.87
N TYR A 66 1.04 -22.18 10.56
CA TYR A 66 0.02 -21.90 9.56
C TYR A 66 -0.35 -23.17 8.81
N TYR A 67 -1.65 -23.34 8.58
CA TYR A 67 -2.22 -24.53 7.95
C TYR A 67 -2.98 -24.12 6.70
N PRO A 68 -2.31 -24.09 5.53
CA PRO A 68 -3.02 -23.86 4.27
C PRO A 68 -4.10 -24.90 4.03
N LYS A 69 -5.27 -24.46 3.59
CA LYS A 69 -6.44 -25.30 3.30
C LYS A 69 -7.28 -24.68 2.18
N GLU A 70 -8.06 -25.49 1.49
CA GLU A 70 -9.10 -24.97 0.58
C GLU A 70 -10.27 -24.49 1.43
N GLU A 71 -10.58 -23.19 1.33
CA GLU A 71 -11.65 -22.52 2.08
C GLU A 71 -12.33 -21.54 1.12
N TYR A 72 -13.27 -22.05 0.34
CA TYR A 72 -13.95 -21.29 -0.71
C TYR A 72 -15.11 -20.41 -0.19
N ASP A 73 -15.36 -20.42 1.12
CA ASP A 73 -16.27 -19.53 1.84
C ASP A 73 -15.52 -18.50 2.70
N TYR A 74 -14.20 -18.39 2.53
CA TYR A 74 -13.35 -17.48 3.29
C TYR A 74 -13.81 -16.03 3.19
N ARG A 75 -14.06 -15.43 4.36
CA ARG A 75 -14.34 -14.01 4.53
C ARG A 75 -13.76 -13.53 5.86
N GLU A 76 -12.88 -12.53 5.81
CA GLU A 76 -12.25 -11.97 7.00
C GLU A 76 -12.10 -10.44 6.88
N ASP A 77 -12.38 -9.75 7.98
CA ASP A 77 -12.11 -8.32 8.13
C ASP A 77 -10.82 -8.14 8.93
N GLY A 78 -9.91 -7.29 8.47
CA GLY A 78 -8.61 -7.09 9.11
C GLY A 78 -7.80 -5.97 8.50
N VAL A 79 -6.50 -5.94 8.77
CA VAL A 79 -5.61 -4.90 8.23
C VAL A 79 -4.91 -5.42 6.98
N ALA A 80 -4.93 -4.64 5.91
CA ALA A 80 -4.08 -4.85 4.75
C ALA A 80 -2.81 -4.00 4.86
N SER A 81 -1.71 -4.52 4.32
CA SER A 81 -0.60 -3.69 3.87
C SER A 81 -0.24 -3.99 2.43
N TRP A 82 0.88 -3.47 1.95
CA TRP A 82 1.39 -3.78 0.63
C TRP A 82 2.88 -4.03 0.70
N TYR A 83 3.37 -4.87 -0.21
CA TYR A 83 4.78 -5.25 -0.29
C TYR A 83 5.47 -4.51 -1.43
N GLY A 84 6.66 -3.99 -1.14
CA GLY A 84 7.34 -2.96 -1.92
C GLY A 84 8.36 -3.47 -2.93
N ALA A 85 9.19 -2.55 -3.42
CA ALA A 85 10.07 -2.78 -4.57
C ALA A 85 11.13 -3.86 -4.34
N ASP A 86 11.51 -4.09 -3.09
CA ASP A 86 12.51 -5.09 -2.69
C ASP A 86 12.12 -6.53 -3.05
N PHE A 87 10.83 -6.78 -3.29
CA PHE A 87 10.33 -8.10 -3.70
C PHE A 87 10.27 -8.26 -5.22
N HIS A 88 10.30 -7.16 -5.97
CA HIS A 88 10.07 -7.18 -7.41
C HIS A 88 11.09 -8.07 -8.14
N GLY A 89 10.60 -8.89 -9.06
CA GLY A 89 11.43 -9.83 -9.82
C GLY A 89 11.82 -11.10 -9.05
N LYS A 90 11.43 -11.24 -7.78
CA LYS A 90 11.69 -12.46 -6.99
C LYS A 90 10.55 -13.48 -7.13
N PRO A 91 10.84 -14.78 -7.01
CA PRO A 91 9.81 -15.80 -7.00
C PRO A 91 8.94 -15.70 -5.72
N THR A 92 7.63 -15.78 -5.91
CA THR A 92 6.64 -15.93 -4.83
C THR A 92 6.57 -17.37 -4.36
N ALA A 93 5.79 -17.63 -3.32
CA ALA A 93 5.57 -18.97 -2.79
C ALA A 93 5.05 -19.95 -3.86
N ASN A 94 4.25 -19.55 -4.85
CA ASN A 94 3.78 -20.46 -5.91
C ASN A 94 4.73 -20.55 -7.13
N GLY A 95 5.88 -19.88 -7.07
CA GLY A 95 6.90 -19.88 -8.11
C GLY A 95 6.69 -18.86 -9.23
N GLU A 96 5.63 -18.05 -9.18
CA GLU A 96 5.48 -16.90 -10.06
C GLU A 96 6.50 -15.81 -9.72
N VAL A 97 7.01 -15.09 -10.73
CA VAL A 97 7.84 -13.90 -10.48
C VAL A 97 6.94 -12.75 -10.07
N TYR A 98 7.20 -12.15 -8.91
CA TYR A 98 6.42 -11.02 -8.43
C TYR A 98 6.64 -9.76 -9.27
N ASP A 99 5.55 -9.19 -9.77
CA ASP A 99 5.51 -7.85 -10.35
C ASP A 99 4.70 -6.91 -9.44
N MET A 100 5.31 -5.79 -9.03
CA MET A 100 4.65 -4.79 -8.19
C MET A 100 3.50 -4.07 -8.90
N ASN A 101 3.47 -4.14 -10.23
CA ASN A 101 2.48 -3.52 -11.10
C ASN A 101 1.31 -4.46 -11.43
N ASP A 102 1.43 -5.75 -11.12
CA ASP A 102 0.35 -6.73 -11.30
C ASP A 102 -0.68 -6.64 -10.16
N LEU A 103 -1.87 -7.20 -10.38
CA LEU A 103 -2.96 -7.23 -9.39
C LEU A 103 -2.89 -8.50 -8.54
N THR A 104 -1.86 -8.59 -7.70
CA THR A 104 -1.59 -9.77 -6.86
C THR A 104 -1.61 -9.48 -5.36
N ALA A 105 -1.70 -10.53 -4.55
CA ALA A 105 -1.67 -10.47 -3.09
C ALA A 105 -0.99 -11.69 -2.46
N ALA A 106 -0.60 -11.54 -1.20
CA ALA A 106 -0.08 -12.59 -0.34
C ALA A 106 -1.11 -12.93 0.76
N HIS A 107 -1.37 -14.22 0.96
CA HIS A 107 -2.24 -14.72 2.02
C HIS A 107 -1.63 -15.95 2.72
N ARG A 108 -1.88 -16.09 4.02
CA ARG A 108 -1.24 -17.13 4.85
C ARG A 108 -1.65 -18.54 4.49
N THR A 109 -2.94 -18.76 4.27
CA THR A 109 -3.53 -20.10 4.27
C THR A 109 -4.38 -20.41 3.03
N LEU A 110 -4.68 -19.42 2.19
CA LEU A 110 -5.51 -19.67 1.01
C LEU A 110 -4.71 -20.48 -0.03
N PRO A 111 -5.39 -21.28 -0.87
CA PRO A 111 -4.75 -21.96 -1.99
C PRO A 111 -4.09 -20.95 -2.92
N LEU A 112 -2.99 -21.34 -3.55
CA LEU A 112 -2.30 -20.52 -4.54
C LEU A 112 -2.40 -21.17 -5.92
N PRO A 113 -2.67 -20.40 -6.98
CA PRO A 113 -3.32 -19.11 -6.90
C PRO A 113 -4.79 -19.22 -6.46
N SER A 114 -5.33 -18.18 -5.82
CA SER A 114 -6.77 -18.00 -5.60
C SER A 114 -7.19 -16.60 -6.02
N VAL A 115 -8.49 -16.37 -6.24
CA VAL A 115 -9.03 -15.06 -6.60
C VAL A 115 -9.82 -14.52 -5.43
N VAL A 116 -9.48 -13.31 -4.99
CA VAL A 116 -10.13 -12.65 -3.85
C VAL A 116 -10.61 -11.26 -4.24
N ARG A 117 -11.72 -10.83 -3.64
CA ARG A 117 -12.10 -9.43 -3.57
C ARG A 117 -11.58 -8.83 -2.28
N VAL A 118 -10.90 -7.70 -2.41
CA VAL A 118 -10.46 -6.88 -1.29
C VAL A 118 -11.24 -5.58 -1.33
N THR A 119 -11.97 -5.29 -0.26
CA THR A 119 -12.71 -4.03 -0.10
C THR A 119 -12.04 -3.20 0.98
N ASN A 120 -11.57 -2.01 0.64
CA ASN A 120 -11.07 -1.03 1.61
C ASN A 120 -12.27 -0.45 2.38
N LEU A 121 -12.37 -0.77 3.66
CA LEU A 121 -13.49 -0.38 4.51
C LEU A 121 -13.50 1.10 4.87
N ASP A 122 -12.36 1.79 4.72
CA ASP A 122 -12.26 3.22 5.03
C ASP A 122 -12.78 4.10 3.89
N ASN A 123 -12.86 3.61 2.65
CA ASN A 123 -13.29 4.39 1.48
C ASN A 123 -14.27 3.67 0.53
N GLY A 124 -14.62 2.42 0.81
CA GLY A 124 -15.56 1.62 0.02
C GLY A 124 -15.02 1.10 -1.32
N ARG A 125 -13.77 1.40 -1.69
CA ARG A 125 -13.17 0.91 -2.94
C ARG A 125 -12.93 -0.58 -2.83
N SER A 126 -13.27 -1.33 -3.88
CA SER A 126 -12.99 -2.77 -3.96
C SER A 126 -12.18 -3.11 -5.20
N LEU A 127 -11.40 -4.17 -5.10
CA LEU A 127 -10.54 -4.65 -6.17
C LEU A 127 -10.46 -6.18 -6.13
N ILE A 128 -10.48 -6.80 -7.29
CA ILE A 128 -10.26 -8.24 -7.44
C ILE A 128 -8.77 -8.46 -7.66
N LEU A 129 -8.18 -9.33 -6.85
CA LEU A 129 -6.76 -9.62 -6.79
C LEU A 129 -6.54 -11.12 -6.85
N ARG A 130 -5.42 -11.54 -7.43
CA ARG A 130 -4.98 -12.93 -7.42
C ARG A 130 -3.99 -13.15 -6.28
N VAL A 131 -4.30 -14.06 -5.36
CA VAL A 131 -3.36 -14.46 -4.32
C VAL A 131 -2.34 -15.40 -4.93
N ASN A 132 -1.06 -15.08 -4.91
CA ASN A 132 0.01 -15.91 -5.47
C ASN A 132 1.18 -16.14 -4.50
N ASP A 133 1.13 -15.55 -3.31
CA ASP A 133 2.20 -15.62 -2.33
C ASP A 133 1.71 -15.90 -0.90
N ARG A 134 2.66 -16.16 0.00
CA ARG A 134 2.44 -16.41 1.44
C ARG A 134 2.82 -15.18 2.27
N GLY A 135 2.12 -15.01 3.39
CA GLY A 135 2.21 -13.83 4.26
C GLY A 135 0.86 -13.13 4.38
N PRO A 136 0.75 -11.98 5.06
CA PRO A 136 1.75 -11.35 5.92
C PRO A 136 2.09 -12.15 7.18
N PHE A 137 3.29 -11.95 7.72
CA PHE A 137 3.69 -12.51 9.02
C PHE A 137 3.76 -11.47 10.15
N ALA A 138 3.65 -10.18 9.82
CA ALA A 138 3.48 -9.14 10.83
C ALA A 138 2.12 -9.29 11.54
N LYS A 139 2.12 -9.04 12.86
CA LYS A 139 0.94 -9.15 13.70
C LYS A 139 -0.18 -8.22 13.19
N ASN A 140 -1.44 -8.68 13.29
CA ASN A 140 -2.68 -7.96 12.97
C ASN A 140 -2.96 -7.65 11.49
N ARG A 141 -2.08 -8.02 10.55
CA ARG A 141 -2.39 -7.94 9.11
C ARG A 141 -3.07 -9.21 8.64
N ILE A 142 -3.86 -9.20 7.57
CA ILE A 142 -4.50 -10.40 7.02
C ILE A 142 -4.12 -10.64 5.56
N ILE A 143 -3.73 -9.58 4.86
CA ILE A 143 -3.35 -9.62 3.45
C ILE A 143 -2.30 -8.56 3.16
N ASP A 144 -1.33 -8.89 2.32
CA ASP A 144 -0.43 -7.91 1.72
C ASP A 144 -0.73 -7.86 0.22
N VAL A 145 -1.06 -6.69 -0.33
CA VAL A 145 -1.36 -6.54 -1.77
C VAL A 145 -0.16 -5.98 -2.52
N SER A 146 -0.14 -6.10 -3.85
CA SER A 146 0.88 -5.44 -4.67
C SER A 146 0.79 -3.91 -4.53
N ARG A 147 1.89 -3.20 -4.80
CA ARG A 147 1.89 -1.73 -4.84
C ARG A 147 0.76 -1.17 -5.72
N ARG A 148 0.55 -1.77 -6.90
CA ARG A 148 -0.56 -1.37 -7.79
C ARG A 148 -1.94 -1.64 -7.18
N GLY A 149 -2.11 -2.74 -6.46
CA GLY A 149 -3.32 -3.01 -5.69
C GLY A 149 -3.59 -1.93 -4.64
N ALA A 150 -2.58 -1.51 -3.89
CA ALA A 150 -2.70 -0.46 -2.87
C ALA A 150 -3.05 0.91 -3.46
N GLN A 151 -2.49 1.26 -4.61
CA GLN A 151 -2.87 2.47 -5.37
C GLN A 151 -4.35 2.46 -5.75
N LEU A 152 -4.81 1.35 -6.30
CA LEU A 152 -6.19 1.19 -6.77
C LEU A 152 -7.22 1.04 -5.65
N LEU A 153 -6.79 0.59 -4.47
CA LEU A 153 -7.60 0.58 -3.25
C LEU A 153 -7.50 1.90 -2.46
N GLY A 154 -6.61 2.80 -2.86
CA GLY A 154 -6.48 4.15 -2.30
C GLY A 154 -5.83 4.20 -0.92
N TYR A 155 -4.82 3.36 -0.67
CA TYR A 155 -4.09 3.38 0.59
C TYR A 155 -2.57 3.23 0.46
N GLU A 156 -1.99 3.27 -0.75
CA GLU A 156 -0.53 3.21 -0.95
C GLU A 156 0.21 4.19 -0.04
N ALA A 157 -0.18 5.48 -0.07
CA ALA A 157 0.44 6.53 0.75
C ALA A 157 0.21 6.35 2.27
N LYS A 158 -0.91 5.74 2.67
CA LYS A 158 -1.21 5.43 4.08
C LYS A 158 -0.43 4.21 4.59
N GLY A 159 0.08 3.38 3.69
CA GLY A 159 0.78 2.13 3.98
C GLY A 159 -0.15 0.97 4.39
N THR A 160 -1.15 1.25 5.24
CA THR A 160 -2.11 0.23 5.72
C THR A 160 -3.54 0.76 5.72
N THR A 161 -4.51 -0.16 5.66
CA THR A 161 -5.92 0.17 5.77
C THR A 161 -6.72 -1.00 6.31
N ARG A 162 -7.93 -0.76 6.82
CA ARG A 162 -8.87 -1.84 7.12
C ARG A 162 -9.49 -2.35 5.83
N VAL A 163 -9.52 -3.66 5.68
CA VAL A 163 -10.11 -4.33 4.52
C VAL A 163 -11.03 -5.45 4.94
N ARG A 164 -11.95 -5.79 4.05
CA ARG A 164 -12.62 -7.07 3.98
C ARG A 164 -12.02 -7.88 2.84
N VAL A 165 -11.60 -9.11 3.10
CA VAL A 165 -11.11 -10.06 2.10
C VAL A 165 -12.15 -11.15 1.94
N GLU A 166 -12.60 -11.37 0.72
CA GLU A 166 -13.59 -12.39 0.35
C GLU A 166 -13.02 -13.22 -0.78
N ILE A 167 -12.96 -14.55 -0.62
CA ILE A 167 -12.63 -15.40 -1.76
C ILE A 167 -13.79 -15.39 -2.76
N LEU A 168 -13.44 -15.37 -4.05
CA LEU A 168 -14.40 -15.54 -5.13
C LEU A 168 -14.43 -17.03 -5.51
N PRO A 169 -15.46 -17.79 -5.11
CA PRO A 169 -15.42 -19.26 -5.13
C PRO A 169 -15.36 -19.81 -6.56
N GLU A 170 -16.24 -19.31 -7.43
CA GLU A 170 -16.37 -19.75 -8.82
C GLU A 170 -15.07 -19.50 -9.59
N GLU A 171 -14.51 -18.30 -9.46
CA GLU A 171 -13.27 -17.88 -10.10
C GLU A 171 -12.05 -18.62 -9.56
N SER A 172 -12.01 -18.89 -8.25
CA SER A 172 -10.91 -19.64 -7.64
C SER A 172 -10.93 -21.11 -8.03
N VAL A 173 -12.11 -21.72 -8.11
CA VAL A 173 -12.29 -23.11 -8.58
C VAL A 173 -11.97 -23.22 -10.07
N ALA A 174 -12.49 -22.30 -10.90
CA ALA A 174 -12.17 -22.27 -12.33
C ALA A 174 -10.67 -22.10 -12.57
N LEU A 175 -10.02 -21.24 -11.78
CA LEU A 175 -8.56 -21.04 -11.85
C LEU A 175 -7.79 -22.31 -11.47
N ARG A 176 -8.18 -22.97 -10.36
CA ARG A 176 -7.59 -24.24 -9.95
C ARG A 176 -7.72 -25.27 -11.08
N ASP A 177 -8.93 -25.48 -11.59
CA ASP A 177 -9.21 -26.52 -12.58
C ASP A 177 -8.46 -26.24 -13.89
N ALA A 178 -8.35 -24.97 -14.30
CA ALA A 178 -7.53 -24.57 -15.44
C ALA A 178 -6.03 -24.84 -15.24
N MET A 179 -5.51 -24.63 -14.04
CA MET A 179 -4.09 -24.86 -13.70
C MET A 179 -3.76 -26.34 -13.51
N LEU A 180 -4.71 -27.15 -13.02
CA LEU A 180 -4.53 -28.60 -12.85
C LEU A 180 -4.81 -29.38 -14.14
N GLY A 181 -5.71 -28.88 -15.00
CA GLY A 181 -6.06 -29.50 -16.28
C GLY A 181 -5.04 -29.25 -17.40
N LYS A 182 -4.19 -28.21 -17.29
CA LYS A 182 -3.10 -27.91 -18.23
C LYS A 182 -1.75 -28.21 -17.59
N GLY A 183 -1.07 -29.26 -18.06
CA GLY A 183 0.33 -29.51 -17.70
C GLY A 183 1.20 -28.29 -18.05
N ARG A 184 1.75 -27.63 -17.02
CA ARG A 184 2.63 -26.45 -17.06
C ARG A 184 2.00 -25.21 -17.75
N GLY A 185 1.36 -24.38 -16.91
CA GLY A 185 0.65 -23.17 -17.29
C GLY A 185 1.49 -22.11 -17.98
N GLU A 186 1.10 -21.78 -19.20
CA GLU A 186 1.09 -20.42 -19.71
C GLU A 186 -0.37 -20.03 -20.02
N GLY A 187 -0.80 -18.89 -19.47
CA GLY A 187 -1.98 -18.16 -19.96
C GLY A 187 -3.36 -18.61 -19.46
N ALA A 188 -3.50 -19.15 -18.24
CA ALA A 188 -4.83 -19.21 -17.63
C ALA A 188 -5.25 -17.79 -17.25
N VAL A 189 -6.05 -17.16 -18.10
CA VAL A 189 -6.67 -15.87 -17.84
C VAL A 189 -8.04 -16.16 -17.23
N VAL A 190 -8.23 -15.74 -15.98
CA VAL A 190 -9.57 -15.70 -15.39
C VAL A 190 -10.15 -14.35 -15.73
N THR A 191 -11.18 -14.32 -16.58
CA THR A 191 -11.98 -13.12 -16.83
C THR A 191 -12.95 -12.97 -15.68
N VAL A 192 -12.65 -12.08 -14.74
CA VAL A 192 -13.55 -11.84 -13.60
C VAL A 192 -14.52 -10.72 -13.97
N SER A 193 -15.79 -11.08 -14.18
CA SER A 193 -16.86 -10.10 -14.32
C SER A 193 -17.02 -9.37 -12.99
N ALA A 194 -16.62 -8.10 -12.91
CA ALA A 194 -16.84 -7.31 -11.71
C ALA A 194 -18.36 -7.22 -11.48
N PRO A 195 -18.89 -7.70 -10.35
CA PRO A 195 -20.29 -7.41 -10.05
C PRO A 195 -20.40 -5.92 -9.79
N ALA A 196 -21.54 -5.36 -10.22
CA ALA A 196 -21.88 -3.98 -10.02
C ALA A 196 -21.55 -3.57 -8.58
N ALA A 197 -20.64 -2.60 -8.44
CA ALA A 197 -20.43 -1.95 -7.16
C ALA A 197 -21.82 -1.56 -6.63
N PRO A 198 -22.16 -1.83 -5.35
CA PRO A 198 -23.35 -1.24 -4.78
C PRO A 198 -23.24 0.27 -4.98
N ALA A 199 -24.25 0.84 -5.65
CA ALA A 199 -24.33 2.25 -5.96
C ALA A 199 -23.95 3.04 -4.71
N ALA A 200 -22.88 3.82 -4.83
CA ALA A 200 -22.49 4.77 -3.81
C ALA A 200 -23.72 5.59 -3.44
N ALA A 201 -24.16 5.48 -2.19
CA ALA A 201 -25.14 6.40 -1.64
C ALA A 201 -24.61 7.83 -1.82
N ALA A 202 -25.50 8.70 -2.30
CA ALA A 202 -25.27 10.09 -2.68
C ALA A 202 -24.73 10.96 -1.51
N PRO A 203 -24.30 12.22 -1.77
CA PRO A 203 -23.27 12.89 -0.99
C PRO A 203 -23.77 13.31 0.40
N ALA A 204 -23.01 12.96 1.44
CA ALA A 204 -23.18 13.58 2.75
C ALA A 204 -22.61 14.99 2.70
N VAL A 205 -23.51 15.95 2.88
CA VAL A 205 -23.28 17.38 3.04
C VAL A 205 -22.22 17.62 4.13
N VAL A 206 -21.19 18.38 3.80
CA VAL A 206 -20.23 18.92 4.77
C VAL A 206 -20.98 19.91 5.65
N VAL A 207 -21.36 19.49 6.85
CA VAL A 207 -21.74 20.39 7.95
C VAL A 207 -20.57 20.42 8.93
N ALA A 208 -20.21 21.64 9.32
CA ALA A 208 -19.08 21.97 10.16
C ALA A 208 -19.06 21.24 11.54
N THR A 209 -17.85 21.17 12.08
CA THR A 209 -17.35 20.65 13.37
C THR A 209 -18.26 20.92 14.59
N PRO A 210 -18.15 20.11 15.66
CA PRO A 210 -17.20 20.47 16.71
C PRO A 210 -16.40 19.29 17.32
N ALA A 211 -15.29 19.66 17.97
CA ALA A 211 -14.27 18.81 18.58
C ALA A 211 -14.82 17.86 19.67
N PRO A 212 -14.21 16.67 19.88
CA PRO A 212 -14.54 15.83 21.03
C PRO A 212 -13.79 16.28 22.32
N PRO A 213 -14.41 16.08 23.50
CA PRO A 213 -13.91 16.49 24.81
C PRO A 213 -12.77 15.59 25.34
N PRO A 214 -12.06 16.00 26.43
CA PRO A 214 -10.93 15.24 26.96
C PRO A 214 -11.42 13.99 27.70
N VAL A 215 -10.90 12.82 27.32
CA VAL A 215 -11.13 11.58 28.07
C VAL A 215 -10.04 11.45 29.13
N MET A 216 -10.50 11.45 30.38
CA MET A 216 -9.71 11.18 31.58
C MET A 216 -9.10 9.78 31.51
N VAL A 217 -7.79 9.64 31.72
CA VAL A 217 -7.15 8.34 31.94
C VAL A 217 -6.89 8.16 33.42
N GLN A 218 -7.53 7.13 33.96
CA GLN A 218 -7.41 6.64 35.32
C GLN A 218 -6.10 5.83 35.49
N THR A 219 -5.47 6.01 36.64
CA THR A 219 -4.19 5.45 37.08
C THR A 219 -4.21 3.95 37.39
N ALA A 220 -3.13 3.23 37.10
CA ALA A 220 -2.74 2.01 37.84
C ALA A 220 -1.20 1.85 37.95
N PRO A 221 -0.67 1.29 39.07
CA PRO A 221 0.73 1.44 39.54
C PRO A 221 1.69 0.30 39.14
N PRO A 222 2.99 0.35 39.54
CA PRO A 222 4.13 -0.13 38.73
C PRO A 222 4.84 -1.40 39.27
N ALA A 223 5.74 -1.99 38.45
CA ALA A 223 6.99 -2.65 38.88
C ALA A 223 7.77 -3.24 37.67
N PRO A 224 9.09 -3.51 37.75
CA PRO A 224 10.17 -2.76 38.40
C PRO A 224 11.32 -2.43 37.42
N ALA A 225 12.19 -1.50 37.86
CA ALA A 225 13.40 -1.05 37.16
C ALA A 225 14.56 -2.07 37.23
N PRO A 226 15.65 -1.82 36.46
CA PRO A 226 16.98 -1.84 37.04
C PRO A 226 17.59 -0.43 37.05
N VAL A 227 17.84 -0.02 38.29
CA VAL A 227 18.94 0.77 38.86
C VAL A 227 19.97 1.49 37.95
N VAL A 228 19.96 2.81 38.13
CA VAL A 228 21.06 3.75 38.45
C VAL A 228 22.39 3.66 37.68
N ALA A 229 22.65 4.68 36.87
CA ALA A 229 23.88 5.46 36.98
C ALA A 229 23.56 6.94 36.73
N ALA A 230 23.76 7.76 37.76
CA ALA A 230 23.50 9.20 37.74
C ALA A 230 24.70 9.96 37.19
N THR A 231 24.48 10.92 36.29
CA THR A 231 25.22 12.19 36.28
C THR A 231 24.41 13.28 35.57
N ARG A 232 24.21 14.42 36.25
CA ARG A 232 23.86 15.74 35.70
C ARG A 232 24.81 16.75 36.37
N PRO A 233 24.98 17.99 35.88
CA PRO A 233 24.77 18.50 34.52
C PRO A 233 25.99 19.34 34.04
N GLN A 234 26.23 19.45 32.72
CA GLN A 234 26.82 20.69 32.18
C GLN A 234 26.57 20.87 30.69
N ALA A 235 26.59 22.14 30.32
CA ALA A 235 25.94 22.77 29.19
C ALA A 235 26.78 22.74 27.89
N ALA A 236 26.09 23.14 26.81
CA ALA A 236 26.60 23.52 25.50
C ALA A 236 27.14 22.36 24.64
N VAL A 237 26.24 21.75 23.87
CA VAL A 237 26.61 21.23 22.56
C VAL A 237 25.81 22.01 21.53
N VAL A 238 26.49 22.87 20.79
CA VAL A 238 26.01 23.39 19.51
C VAL A 238 26.08 22.22 18.53
N GLY A 239 25.02 21.42 18.53
CA GLY A 239 24.83 20.25 17.71
C GLY A 239 23.41 19.77 17.97
N GLY A 240 22.54 19.88 16.97
CA GLY A 240 21.10 19.65 17.15
C GLY A 240 20.83 18.28 17.75
N ALA A 241 20.03 18.22 18.81
CA ALA A 241 19.59 16.95 19.36
C ALA A 241 18.54 16.33 18.42
N TYR A 242 18.51 15.01 18.34
CA TYR A 242 17.52 14.27 17.56
C TYR A 242 16.82 13.23 18.42
N VAL A 243 15.58 12.89 18.07
CA VAL A 243 14.91 11.70 18.59
C VAL A 243 14.93 10.63 17.50
N GLN A 244 15.72 9.57 17.71
CA GLN A 244 15.71 8.41 16.83
C GLN A 244 14.50 7.54 17.18
N ALA A 245 13.54 7.45 16.26
CA ALA A 245 12.30 6.69 16.45
C ALA A 245 12.42 5.22 15.99
N GLY A 246 13.39 4.92 15.13
CA GLY A 246 13.63 3.55 14.67
C GLY A 246 14.90 3.42 13.82
N ALA A 247 15.30 2.17 13.58
CA ALA A 247 16.38 1.82 12.66
C ALA A 247 15.97 0.59 11.85
N PHE A 248 16.03 0.69 10.52
CA PHE A 248 15.55 -0.35 9.61
C PHE A 248 16.67 -0.82 8.68
N SER A 249 16.69 -2.09 8.32
CA SER A 249 17.63 -2.60 7.30
C SER A 249 17.23 -2.22 5.87
N THR A 250 16.01 -1.72 5.66
CA THR A 250 15.47 -1.33 4.35
C THR A 250 15.04 0.14 4.35
N MET A 251 15.36 0.85 3.26
CA MET A 251 15.08 2.29 3.09
C MET A 251 13.56 2.57 3.05
N GLU A 252 12.77 1.66 2.50
CA GLU A 252 11.32 1.83 2.35
C GLU A 252 10.60 1.81 3.71
N ASN A 253 11.00 0.90 4.62
CA ASN A 253 10.49 0.89 5.99
C ASN A 253 10.88 2.18 6.74
N ALA A 254 12.09 2.69 6.50
CA ALA A 254 12.52 3.96 7.04
C ALA A 254 11.70 5.15 6.51
N ARG A 255 11.35 5.16 5.21
CA ARG A 255 10.46 6.15 4.59
C ARG A 255 9.03 6.06 5.12
N HIS A 256 8.53 4.86 5.38
CA HIS A 256 7.21 4.69 6.00
C HIS A 256 7.17 5.31 7.40
N LEU A 257 8.19 5.05 8.23
CA LEU A 257 8.25 5.67 9.55
C LEU A 257 8.48 7.18 9.47
N GLU A 258 9.32 7.65 8.54
CA GLU A 258 9.52 9.09 8.29
C GLU A 258 8.20 9.80 7.97
N PHE A 259 7.38 9.22 7.08
CA PHE A 259 6.07 9.78 6.73
C PHE A 259 5.10 9.81 7.92
N GLN A 260 5.07 8.76 8.75
CA GLN A 260 4.24 8.71 9.95
C GLN A 260 4.63 9.75 11.01
N LEU A 261 5.91 10.17 11.02
CA LEU A 261 6.45 11.07 12.02
C LEU A 261 6.46 12.55 11.56
N GLN A 262 6.00 12.86 10.35
CA GLN A 262 5.96 14.23 9.82
C GLN A 262 5.13 15.18 10.71
N ASP A 263 4.09 14.66 11.36
CA ASP A 263 3.23 15.44 12.28
C ASP A 263 3.95 15.81 13.59
N TYR A 264 5.05 15.13 13.93
CA TYR A 264 5.81 15.38 15.15
C TYR A 264 6.91 16.43 14.94
N GLY A 265 7.44 16.54 13.72
CA GLY A 265 8.43 17.54 13.34
C GLY A 265 9.26 17.11 12.12
N PRO A 266 10.25 17.94 11.73
CA PRO A 266 11.19 17.59 10.67
C PRO A 266 11.81 16.23 10.95
N THR A 267 11.61 15.28 10.03
CA THR A 267 12.11 13.91 10.17
C THR A 267 13.09 13.63 9.04
N VAL A 268 14.20 12.99 9.37
CA VAL A 268 15.29 12.67 8.44
C VAL A 268 15.68 11.20 8.56
N ILE A 269 16.05 10.60 7.44
CA ILE A 269 16.61 9.25 7.39
C ILE A 269 18.13 9.34 7.24
N MET A 270 18.85 8.78 8.20
CA MET A 270 20.30 8.68 8.18
C MET A 270 20.77 7.24 7.94
N PRO A 271 21.43 6.94 6.80
CA PRO A 271 22.06 5.66 6.58
C PRO A 271 23.33 5.54 7.45
N VAL A 272 23.49 4.40 8.12
CA VAL A 272 24.64 4.05 8.96
C VAL A 272 25.07 2.63 8.66
N GLN A 273 26.38 2.44 8.43
CA GLN A 273 26.95 1.10 8.23
C GLN A 273 27.01 0.35 9.57
N SER A 274 26.46 -0.87 9.61
CA SER A 274 26.51 -1.78 10.75
C SER A 274 27.11 -3.10 10.26
N GLY A 275 28.44 -3.23 10.39
CA GLY A 275 29.19 -4.32 9.77
C GLY A 275 29.08 -4.28 8.24
N ALA A 276 28.62 -5.38 7.64
CA ALA A 276 28.42 -5.50 6.19
C ALA A 276 27.08 -4.95 5.68
N ALA A 277 26.15 -4.57 6.57
CA ALA A 277 24.80 -4.11 6.22
C ALA A 277 24.64 -2.60 6.45
N THR A 278 23.81 -1.95 5.63
CA THR A 278 23.39 -0.55 5.85
C THR A 278 22.08 -0.53 6.63
N LEU A 279 22.04 0.23 7.72
CA LEU A 279 20.82 0.52 8.48
C LEU A 279 20.39 1.96 8.24
N TYR A 280 19.09 2.19 8.13
CA TYR A 280 18.44 3.47 7.92
C TYR A 280 17.78 3.92 9.22
N ARG A 281 18.41 4.86 9.92
CA ARG A 281 17.94 5.42 11.20
C ARG A 281 16.99 6.57 10.91
N VAL A 282 15.78 6.53 11.45
CA VAL A 282 14.77 7.59 11.29
C VAL A 282 14.82 8.48 12.52
N ARG A 283 15.05 9.78 12.31
CA ARG A 283 15.33 10.75 13.37
C ARG A 283 14.47 12.00 13.21
N ILE A 284 13.89 12.48 14.31
CA ILE A 284 13.12 13.73 14.36
C ILE A 284 14.02 14.83 14.92
N GLY A 285 14.19 15.93 14.18
CA GLY A 285 15.05 17.06 14.53
C GLY A 285 15.62 17.78 13.30
N PRO A 286 16.54 18.74 13.49
CA PRO A 286 17.22 19.07 14.74
C PRO A 286 16.30 19.74 15.78
N LEU A 287 16.54 19.44 17.06
CA LEU A 287 15.85 20.02 18.22
C LEU A 287 16.79 20.98 18.95
N ALA A 288 16.23 22.06 19.50
CA ALA A 288 16.98 23.21 20.00
C ALA A 288 17.78 22.89 21.27
N ASP A 289 17.22 22.06 22.15
CA ASP A 289 17.85 21.70 23.42
C ASP A 289 17.42 20.32 23.94
N ALA A 290 18.11 19.85 24.98
CA ALA A 290 17.83 18.57 25.63
C ALA A 290 16.42 18.48 26.23
N GLY A 291 15.84 19.62 26.65
CA GLY A 291 14.47 19.66 27.16
C GLY A 291 13.45 19.46 26.05
N GLU A 292 13.66 20.05 24.88
CA GLU A 292 12.84 19.82 23.68
C GLU A 292 12.97 18.38 23.19
N ALA A 293 14.19 17.84 23.16
CA ALA A 293 14.45 16.44 22.82
C ALA A 293 13.69 15.48 23.75
N GLN A 294 13.68 15.74 25.06
CA GLN A 294 12.95 14.92 26.01
C GLN A 294 11.43 14.99 25.78
N ARG A 295 10.86 16.19 25.58
CA ARG A 295 9.42 16.34 25.30
C ARG A 295 9.02 15.67 23.99
N MET A 296 9.88 15.75 22.96
CA MET A 296 9.65 15.06 21.69
C MET A 296 9.67 13.54 21.88
N LEU A 297 10.67 13.03 22.62
CA LEU A 297 10.78 11.61 22.94
C LEU A 297 9.53 11.09 23.65
N ASP A 298 9.03 11.82 24.65
CA ASP A 298 7.85 11.43 25.42
C ASP A 298 6.59 11.38 24.53
N ARG A 299 6.42 12.34 23.60
CA ARG A 299 5.33 12.34 22.62
C ARG A 299 5.41 11.15 21.67
N VAL A 300 6.59 10.90 21.11
CA VAL A 300 6.83 9.80 20.16
C VAL A 300 6.61 8.44 20.83
N ARG A 301 7.07 8.27 22.08
CA ARG A 301 6.78 7.05 22.85
C ARG A 301 5.30 6.89 23.18
N GLY A 302 4.63 7.99 23.54
CA GLY A 302 3.17 8.01 23.77
C GLY A 302 2.35 7.64 22.52
N ALA A 303 2.91 7.84 21.33
CA ALA A 303 2.31 7.45 20.06
C ALA A 303 2.51 5.97 19.67
N GLY A 304 3.21 5.19 20.50
CA GLY A 304 3.46 3.76 20.27
C GLY A 304 4.87 3.40 19.82
N TYR A 305 5.78 4.37 19.68
CA TYR A 305 7.19 4.13 19.34
C TYR A 305 8.04 4.02 20.61
N SER A 306 7.82 2.97 21.42
CA SER A 306 8.42 2.81 22.76
C SER A 306 9.95 2.79 22.76
N ASP A 307 10.55 2.28 21.69
CA ASP A 307 12.00 2.12 21.56
C ASP A 307 12.73 3.39 21.09
N ALA A 308 11.99 4.50 20.91
CA ALA A 308 12.58 5.77 20.56
C ALA A 308 13.60 6.22 21.62
N VAL A 309 14.65 6.91 21.19
CA VAL A 309 15.74 7.41 22.06
C VAL A 309 16.23 8.78 21.61
N VAL A 310 16.65 9.62 22.56
CA VAL A 310 17.36 10.86 22.25
C VAL A 310 18.79 10.52 21.85
N VAL A 311 19.26 11.10 20.74
CA VAL A 311 20.62 10.98 20.23
C VAL A 311 21.15 12.37 19.91
N ALA A 312 22.43 12.60 20.17
CA ALA A 312 23.16 13.75 19.65
C ALA A 312 23.93 13.32 18.40
N ASP A 313 24.13 14.24 17.46
CA ASP A 313 25.08 14.05 16.35
C ASP A 313 26.53 14.21 16.81
#